data_AF-A0A852VVX7-F1
#
_entry.id   AF-A0A852VVX7-F1
#
_cell.length_a   1.000
_cell.length_b   1.000
_cell.length_c   1.000
_cell.angle_alpha   90.00
_cell.angle_beta   90.00
_cell.angle_gamma   90.00
#
_symmetry.space_group_name_H-M   'P 1'
#
loop_
_entity.id
_entity.type
_entity.pdbx_description
1 polymer ?
#
loop_
_entity_poly.entity_id
_entity_poly.type
_entity_poly.pdbx_seq_one_letter_code
_entity_poly.pdbx_strand_id
1 'polypeptide(L)'
;MTSQTCTVQGALFGDPVTVETTDHGPAATQDPREVARVVGLAQDPGLFVIERTGLVLRSDPARPGCADALARHDGDTVAQLLDTGHLRLGGTHHVHHNGAEGPARSVLVTKATRDMVTRWDHLRPIPEPTRAPEPTKPPQQSTGVIGVDVVEPGKALVCLGTTGQGGTVLRDRGRYRVENDHGTTVGHASSYRAAARLLARYHGYTPGPVEIEHEHRLYRR
;
A
#
# COMPACT_ATOMS: atom_id res chain seq x y z
N MET A 1 -9.46 25.66 15.59
CA MET A 1 -8.26 25.36 14.77
C MET A 1 -7.20 24.86 15.71
N THR A 2 -6.92 23.55 15.70
CA THR A 2 -5.99 22.90 16.62
C THR A 2 -4.68 22.65 15.91
N SER A 3 -3.69 23.51 16.14
CA SER A 3 -2.32 23.30 15.70
C SER A 3 -1.76 22.08 16.41
N GLN A 4 -1.53 20.99 15.69
CA GLN A 4 -0.83 19.83 16.24
C GLN A 4 0.67 20.06 16.15
N THR A 5 1.30 20.33 17.30
CA THR A 5 2.75 20.35 17.46
C THR A 5 3.25 18.93 17.69
N CYS A 6 3.98 18.37 16.73
CA CYS A 6 4.68 17.09 16.87
C CYS A 6 6.18 17.36 17.02
N THR A 7 6.80 16.87 18.10
CA THR A 7 8.25 16.84 18.26
C THR A 7 8.82 15.66 17.48
N VAL A 8 9.51 15.94 16.37
CA VAL A 8 10.28 14.95 15.61
C VAL A 8 11.74 14.99 16.09
N GLN A 9 12.35 13.84 16.39
CA GLN A 9 13.79 13.74 16.67
C GLN A 9 14.57 14.02 15.37
N GLY A 10 14.85 15.30 15.11
CA GLY A 10 15.48 15.77 13.87
C GLY A 10 16.92 16.27 13.99
N ALA A 11 17.48 16.38 15.20
CA ALA A 11 18.87 16.84 15.38
C ALA A 11 19.76 15.69 15.86
N LEU A 12 20.91 15.51 15.20
CA LEU A 12 21.99 14.57 15.56
C LEU A 12 22.47 14.73 17.02
N PHE A 13 22.07 15.81 17.70
CA PHE A 13 22.43 16.13 19.09
C PHE A 13 21.23 16.46 20.02
N GLY A 14 20.00 16.08 19.67
CA GLY A 14 18.91 15.97 20.66
C GLY A 14 18.14 17.26 21.04
N ASP A 15 18.36 18.38 20.36
CA ASP A 15 17.52 19.56 20.57
C ASP A 15 16.17 19.44 19.83
N PRO A 16 15.02 19.58 20.53
CA PRO A 16 13.71 19.54 19.90
C PRO A 16 13.49 20.84 19.09
N VAL A 17 13.54 20.73 17.77
CA VAL A 17 13.17 21.83 16.87
C VAL A 17 11.66 21.79 16.65
N THR A 18 10.98 22.89 16.96
CA THR A 18 9.57 23.10 16.59
C THR A 18 9.50 23.35 15.09
N VAL A 19 8.99 22.38 14.34
CA VAL A 19 8.67 22.55 12.93
C VAL A 19 7.21 22.99 12.83
N GLU A 20 6.98 24.18 12.30
CA GLU A 20 5.63 24.59 11.87
C GLU A 20 5.26 23.76 10.64
N THR A 21 4.53 22.66 10.84
CA THR A 21 3.86 21.97 9.74
C THR A 21 2.65 22.80 9.35
N THR A 22 2.86 23.80 8.49
CA THR A 22 1.76 24.41 7.75
C THR A 22 0.98 23.30 7.04
N ASP A 23 -0.34 23.35 7.14
CA ASP A 23 -1.29 22.48 6.46
C ASP A 23 -0.77 22.12 5.06
N HIS A 24 -0.69 20.81 4.80
CA HIS A 24 -0.05 20.24 3.62
C HIS A 24 -0.47 20.98 2.34
N GLY A 25 0.47 21.72 1.75
CA GLY A 25 0.45 21.97 0.31
C GLY A 25 0.34 20.65 -0.46
N PRO A 26 0.05 20.68 -1.77
CA PRO A 26 -0.05 19.46 -2.57
C PRO A 26 1.17 18.59 -2.29
N ALA A 27 0.95 17.28 -2.11
CA ALA A 27 1.98 16.34 -1.69
C ALA A 27 3.24 16.58 -2.53
N ALA A 28 4.26 17.17 -1.91
CA ALA A 28 5.45 17.55 -2.63
C ALA A 28 6.07 16.27 -3.18
N THR A 29 6.07 16.10 -4.49
CA THR A 29 6.71 14.94 -5.12
C THR A 29 8.20 15.04 -4.85
N GLN A 30 8.69 14.23 -3.91
CA GLN A 30 10.11 14.12 -3.55
C GLN A 30 10.83 13.03 -4.35
N ASP A 31 10.12 12.31 -5.23
CA ASP A 31 10.73 11.26 -6.05
C ASP A 31 11.40 11.87 -7.31
N PRO A 32 12.75 11.83 -7.42
CA PRO A 32 13.45 12.34 -8.60
C PRO A 32 13.09 11.59 -9.89
N ARG A 33 12.64 10.31 -9.81
CA ARG A 33 12.18 9.55 -10.97
C ARG A 33 10.86 10.13 -11.51
N GLU A 34 9.97 10.52 -10.60
CA GLU A 34 8.70 11.13 -10.96
C GLU A 34 8.90 12.51 -11.60
N VAL A 35 9.78 13.34 -11.00
CA VAL A 35 10.17 14.63 -11.57
C VAL A 35 10.80 14.45 -12.96
N ALA A 36 11.73 13.50 -13.13
CA ALA A 36 12.33 13.21 -14.43
C ALA A 36 11.29 12.78 -15.47
N ARG A 37 10.31 11.96 -15.09
CA ARG A 37 9.20 11.55 -15.97
C ARG A 37 8.37 12.74 -16.43
N VAL A 38 7.94 13.60 -15.51
CA VAL A 38 7.14 14.79 -15.83
C VAL A 38 7.92 15.78 -16.71
N VAL A 39 9.21 15.98 -16.42
CA VAL A 39 10.09 16.81 -17.25
C VAL A 39 10.25 16.22 -18.65
N GLY A 40 10.33 14.89 -18.78
CA GLY A 40 10.32 14.21 -20.08
C GLY A 40 9.05 14.51 -20.87
N LEU A 41 7.88 14.33 -20.25
CA LEU A 41 6.58 14.63 -20.87
C LEU A 41 6.44 16.09 -21.31
N ALA A 42 7.00 17.03 -20.53
CA ALA A 42 7.01 18.45 -20.88
C ALA A 42 7.90 18.78 -22.09
N GLN A 43 8.93 17.98 -22.37
CA GLN A 43 9.81 18.16 -23.54
C GLN A 43 9.23 17.50 -24.79
N ASP A 44 8.75 16.26 -24.65
CA ASP A 44 8.21 15.45 -25.73
C ASP A 44 7.25 14.41 -25.13
N PRO A 45 5.93 14.45 -25.41
CA PRO A 45 5.25 15.16 -26.51
C PRO A 45 4.91 16.64 -26.26
N GLY A 46 5.13 17.15 -25.05
CA GLY A 46 4.78 18.51 -24.64
C GLY A 46 3.53 18.59 -23.76
N LEU A 47 3.54 19.52 -22.82
CA LEU A 47 2.44 19.76 -21.87
C LEU A 47 1.84 21.17 -22.06
N PHE A 48 0.54 21.29 -21.76
CA PHE A 48 -0.22 22.52 -21.78
C PHE A 48 -0.97 22.72 -20.45
N VAL A 49 -1.17 23.97 -20.05
CA VAL A 49 -1.96 24.33 -18.85
C VAL A 49 -3.06 25.28 -19.24
N ILE A 50 -4.29 24.96 -18.85
CA ILE A 50 -5.42 25.89 -18.92
C ILE A 50 -5.41 26.76 -17.66
N GLU A 51 -4.96 28.01 -17.78
CA GLU A 51 -4.79 28.91 -16.61
C GLU A 51 -6.07 29.06 -15.77
N ARG A 52 -7.24 29.11 -16.42
CA ARG A 52 -8.53 29.30 -15.73
C ARG A 52 -8.88 28.13 -14.80
N THR A 53 -8.48 26.91 -15.14
CA THR A 53 -8.85 25.70 -14.41
C THR A 53 -7.68 25.03 -13.71
N GLY A 54 -6.44 25.43 -14.02
CA GLY A 54 -5.23 24.72 -13.60
C GLY A 54 -5.08 23.33 -14.23
N LEU A 55 -5.92 22.98 -15.22
CA LEU A 55 -5.91 21.65 -15.82
C LEU A 55 -4.67 21.50 -16.71
N VAL A 56 -3.89 20.45 -16.43
CA VAL A 56 -2.72 20.07 -17.23
C VAL A 56 -3.15 19.08 -18.30
N LEU A 57 -2.83 19.38 -19.55
CA LEU A 57 -3.08 18.56 -20.71
C LEU A 57 -1.75 18.10 -21.33
N ARG A 58 -1.71 16.87 -21.83
CA ARG A 58 -0.60 16.35 -22.62
C ARG A 58 -0.96 16.43 -24.10
N SER A 59 -0.03 16.96 -24.90
CA SER A 59 -0.14 16.94 -26.36
C SER A 59 -0.27 15.50 -26.88
N ASP A 60 -1.22 15.26 -27.79
CA ASP A 60 -1.34 13.98 -28.48
C ASP A 60 -0.38 13.97 -29.69
N PRO A 61 0.70 13.16 -29.69
CA PRO A 61 1.63 13.11 -30.81
C PRO A 61 1.01 12.55 -32.09
N ALA A 62 -0.10 11.80 -32.00
CA ALA A 62 -0.79 11.26 -33.16
C ALA A 62 -1.75 12.29 -33.80
N ARG A 63 -2.19 13.31 -33.05
CA ARG A 63 -3.13 14.33 -33.50
C ARG A 63 -2.68 15.72 -33.04
N PRO A 64 -1.87 16.42 -33.86
CA PRO A 64 -1.42 17.77 -33.55
C PRO A 64 -2.60 18.70 -33.25
N GLY A 65 -2.56 19.40 -32.12
CA GLY A 65 -3.64 20.30 -31.67
C GLY A 65 -4.70 19.64 -30.77
N CYS A 66 -4.71 18.30 -30.67
CA CYS A 66 -5.46 17.60 -29.64
C CYS A 66 -4.59 17.40 -28.39
N ALA A 67 -5.19 17.53 -27.22
CA ALA A 67 -4.51 17.27 -25.97
C ALA A 67 -5.43 16.52 -25.00
N ASP A 68 -4.86 15.58 -24.25
CA ASP A 68 -5.57 14.73 -23.29
C ASP A 68 -5.28 15.18 -21.85
N ALA A 69 -6.25 15.07 -20.96
CA ALA A 69 -6.05 15.37 -19.55
C ALA A 69 -5.01 14.43 -18.91
N LEU A 70 -4.08 15.02 -18.16
CA LEU A 70 -3.14 14.27 -17.35
C LEU A 70 -3.83 13.73 -16.09
N ALA A 71 -3.25 12.67 -15.51
CA ALA A 71 -3.70 12.20 -14.20
C ALA A 71 -3.55 13.34 -13.17
N ARG A 72 -4.50 13.44 -12.23
CA ARG A 72 -4.50 14.51 -11.22
C ARG A 72 -3.16 14.63 -10.49
N HIS A 73 -2.59 13.49 -10.11
CA HIS A 73 -1.30 13.43 -9.44
C HIS A 73 -0.16 14.04 -10.27
N ASP A 74 -0.06 13.71 -11.56
CA ASP A 74 0.97 14.31 -12.43
C ASP A 74 0.70 15.82 -12.64
N GLY A 75 -0.58 16.22 -12.67
CA GLY A 75 -0.97 17.62 -12.74
C GLY A 75 -0.51 18.43 -11.52
N ASP A 76 -0.66 17.87 -10.32
CA ASP A 76 -0.18 18.45 -9.06
C ASP A 76 1.36 18.59 -9.07
N THR A 77 2.07 17.59 -9.60
CA THR A 77 3.54 17.63 -9.77
C THR A 77 3.95 18.74 -10.75
N VAL A 78 3.24 18.93 -11.86
CA VAL A 78 3.49 20.03 -12.80
C VAL A 78 3.26 21.40 -12.15
N ALA A 79 2.19 21.55 -11.38
CA ALA A 79 1.91 22.78 -10.65
C ALA A 79 3.05 23.11 -9.66
N GLN A 80 3.50 22.12 -8.88
CA GLN A 80 4.64 22.28 -7.98
C GLN A 80 5.92 22.69 -8.72
N LEU A 81 6.20 22.08 -9.87
CA LEU A 81 7.38 22.40 -10.67
C LEU A 81 7.30 23.80 -11.32
N LEU A 82 6.09 24.31 -11.60
CA LEU A 82 5.88 25.69 -12.03
C LEU A 82 6.10 26.67 -10.87
N ASP A 83 5.56 26.37 -9.68
CA ASP A 83 5.68 27.22 -8.49
C ASP A 83 7.12 27.34 -8.01
N THR A 84 7.89 26.24 -8.10
CA THR A 84 9.32 26.20 -7.76
C THR A 84 10.23 26.77 -8.86
N GLY A 85 9.66 27.13 -10.02
CA GLY A 85 10.40 27.70 -11.15
C GLY A 85 11.22 26.70 -11.97
N HIS A 86 11.05 25.39 -11.73
CA HIS A 86 11.67 24.34 -12.53
C HIS A 86 11.06 24.24 -13.93
N LEU A 87 9.77 24.55 -14.06
CA LEU A 87 9.04 24.73 -15.31
C LEU A 87 8.64 26.19 -15.48
N ARG A 88 8.35 26.60 -16.72
CA ARG A 88 7.86 27.95 -17.04
C ARG A 88 6.69 27.88 -17.97
N LEU A 89 5.73 28.78 -17.80
CA LEU A 89 4.66 28.96 -18.77
C LEU A 89 5.21 29.68 -20.01
N GLY A 90 5.01 29.05 -21.16
CA GLY A 90 5.35 29.54 -22.49
C GLY A 90 4.20 30.33 -23.13
N GLY A 91 4.16 30.25 -24.46
CA GLY A 91 3.15 30.91 -25.29
C GLY A 91 1.77 30.28 -25.17
N THR A 92 0.75 31.00 -25.63
CA THR A 92 -0.64 30.54 -25.66
C THR A 92 -0.91 29.81 -26.97
N HIS A 93 -1.52 28.63 -26.87
CA HIS A 93 -1.93 27.76 -27.97
C HIS A 93 -3.43 27.47 -27.84
N HIS A 94 -4.12 27.30 -28.97
CA HIS A 94 -5.48 26.78 -28.96
C HIS A 94 -5.41 25.27 -29.06
N VAL A 95 -6.00 24.58 -28.09
CA VAL A 95 -5.99 23.11 -28.00
C VAL A 95 -7.41 22.58 -27.92
N HIS A 96 -7.61 21.43 -28.57
CA HIS A 96 -8.85 20.67 -28.52
C HIS A 96 -8.76 19.60 -27.45
N HIS A 97 -9.69 19.62 -26.49
CA HIS A 97 -9.80 18.61 -25.43
C HIS A 97 -11.28 18.29 -25.20
N ASN A 98 -11.66 17.01 -25.26
CA ASN A 98 -13.02 16.52 -25.05
C ASN A 98 -14.10 17.28 -25.86
N GLY A 99 -13.80 17.61 -27.13
CA GLY A 99 -14.72 18.31 -28.02
C GLY A 99 -14.88 19.82 -27.75
N ALA A 100 -14.18 20.36 -26.74
CA ALA A 100 -14.07 21.80 -26.50
C ALA A 100 -12.71 22.30 -26.98
N GLU A 101 -12.70 23.48 -27.61
CA GLU A 101 -11.48 24.19 -27.98
C GLU A 101 -11.28 25.36 -27.01
N GLY A 102 -10.05 25.59 -26.58
CA GLY A 102 -9.74 26.73 -25.72
C GLY A 102 -8.26 27.09 -25.67
N PRO A 103 -7.95 28.29 -25.17
CA PRO A 103 -6.58 28.72 -24.98
C PRO A 103 -5.93 27.96 -23.81
N ALA A 104 -4.73 27.43 -24.05
CA ALA A 104 -3.87 26.83 -23.05
C ALA A 104 -2.44 27.30 -23.25
N ARG A 105 -1.65 27.38 -22.18
CA ARG A 105 -0.24 27.81 -22.25
C ARG A 105 0.67 26.61 -22.32
N SER A 106 1.67 26.64 -23.19
CA SER A 106 2.69 25.59 -23.23
C SER A 106 3.50 25.60 -21.93
N VAL A 107 3.93 24.43 -21.50
CA VAL A 107 4.84 24.27 -20.37
C VAL A 107 6.24 24.04 -20.92
N LEU A 108 7.15 24.93 -20.56
CA LEU A 108 8.53 24.91 -21.01
C LEU A 108 9.44 24.43 -19.90
N VAL A 109 10.38 23.56 -20.26
CA VAL A 109 11.43 23.10 -19.35
C VAL A 109 12.59 24.08 -19.41
N THR A 110 13.01 24.59 -18.25
CA THR A 110 14.20 25.44 -18.17
C THR A 110 15.47 24.65 -18.45
N LYS A 111 16.52 25.32 -18.97
CA LYS A 111 17.82 24.68 -19.19
C LYS A 111 18.38 24.06 -17.90
N ALA A 112 18.27 24.77 -16.78
CA ALA A 112 18.72 24.29 -15.48
C ALA A 112 18.03 22.99 -15.05
N THR A 113 16.72 22.89 -15.24
CA THR A 113 15.94 21.67 -14.94
C THR A 113 16.30 20.53 -15.87
N ARG A 114 16.53 20.79 -17.16
CA ARG A 114 17.00 19.78 -18.10
C ARG A 114 18.36 19.22 -17.68
N ASP A 115 19.33 20.10 -17.42
CA ASP A 115 20.67 19.72 -16.98
C ASP A 115 20.63 18.93 -15.65
N MET A 116 19.72 19.32 -14.74
CA MET A 116 19.49 18.60 -13.49
C MET A 116 19.01 17.15 -13.73
N VAL A 117 17.99 16.96 -14.56
CA VAL A 117 17.47 15.61 -14.88
C VAL A 117 18.52 14.77 -15.62
N THR A 118 19.25 15.35 -16.57
CA THR A 118 20.36 14.66 -17.25
C THR A 118 21.45 14.24 -16.26
N ARG A 119 21.79 15.07 -15.27
CA ARG A 119 22.73 14.66 -14.22
C ARG A 119 22.22 13.50 -13.40
N TRP A 120 20.93 13.46 -13.08
CA TRP A 120 20.32 12.34 -12.35
C TRP A 120 20.34 11.04 -13.14
N ASP A 121 20.10 11.10 -14.45
CA ASP A 121 20.16 9.93 -15.33
C ASP A 121 21.59 9.33 -15.40
N HIS A 122 22.60 10.19 -15.28
CA HIS A 122 24.00 9.76 -15.19
C HIS A 122 24.43 9.28 -13.79
N LEU A 123 23.60 9.42 -12.76
CA LEU A 123 23.90 8.83 -11.46
C LEU A 123 23.80 7.32 -11.62
N ARG A 124 24.80 6.60 -11.09
CA ARG A 124 24.68 5.14 -10.99
C ARG A 124 23.40 4.86 -10.22
N PRO A 125 22.54 3.95 -10.72
CA PRO A 125 21.42 3.48 -9.94
C PRO A 125 21.98 3.07 -8.58
N ILE A 126 21.46 3.65 -7.51
CA ILE A 126 21.63 3.03 -6.20
C ILE A 126 21.11 1.61 -6.44
N PRO A 127 21.94 0.56 -6.25
CA PRO A 127 21.46 -0.80 -6.43
C PRO A 127 20.18 -0.85 -5.61
N GLU A 128 19.05 -1.05 -6.30
CA GLU A 128 17.78 -1.19 -5.61
C GLU A 128 18.08 -2.21 -4.53
N PRO A 129 17.85 -1.90 -3.24
CA PRO A 129 18.07 -2.88 -2.19
C PRO A 129 17.29 -4.07 -2.67
N THR A 130 18.00 -5.12 -3.13
CA THR A 130 17.46 -6.24 -3.90
C THR A 130 16.16 -6.53 -3.22
N ARG A 131 15.04 -6.13 -3.86
CA ARG A 131 13.75 -6.05 -3.18
C ARG A 131 13.64 -7.38 -2.49
N ALA A 132 13.82 -7.41 -1.17
CA ALA A 132 14.04 -8.67 -0.48
C ALA A 132 12.85 -9.50 -0.94
N PRO A 133 13.08 -10.62 -1.66
CA PRO A 133 12.04 -11.27 -2.45
C PRO A 133 10.81 -11.27 -1.57
N GLU A 134 9.74 -10.56 -2.02
CA GLU A 134 8.54 -10.27 -1.22
C GLU A 134 8.36 -11.42 -0.28
N PRO A 135 8.54 -11.24 1.06
CA PRO A 135 8.96 -12.33 1.96
C PRO A 135 8.23 -13.56 1.51
N THR A 136 8.93 -14.43 0.75
CA THR A 136 8.31 -15.56 0.08
C THR A 136 7.67 -16.25 1.25
N LYS A 137 6.31 -16.19 1.36
CA LYS A 137 5.62 -16.59 2.59
C LYS A 137 6.32 -17.86 3.01
N PRO A 138 7.04 -17.86 4.16
CA PRO A 138 7.93 -18.97 4.48
C PRO A 138 7.09 -20.22 4.26
N PRO A 139 7.55 -21.16 3.42
CA PRO A 139 6.70 -22.17 2.79
C PRO A 139 5.71 -22.65 3.81
N GLN A 140 4.44 -22.25 3.64
CA GLN A 140 3.51 -22.11 4.75
C GLN A 140 3.36 -23.48 5.38
N GLN A 141 4.06 -23.69 6.50
CA GLN A 141 4.32 -25.03 7.00
C GLN A 141 2.96 -25.69 7.25
N SER A 142 2.77 -26.88 6.69
CA SER A 142 1.55 -27.63 6.94
C SER A 142 1.57 -28.06 8.39
N THR A 143 0.42 -27.99 9.07
CA THR A 143 0.28 -28.56 10.42
C THR A 143 0.50 -30.08 10.44
N GLY A 144 0.50 -30.73 9.27
CA GLY A 144 0.25 -32.18 9.19
C GLY A 144 -1.19 -32.50 9.57
N VAL A 145 -1.45 -33.76 9.93
CA VAL A 145 -2.76 -34.18 10.45
C VAL A 145 -3.03 -33.45 11.77
N ILE A 146 -4.18 -32.79 11.88
CA ILE A 146 -4.63 -32.12 13.10
C ILE A 146 -5.47 -33.11 13.90
N GLY A 147 -5.03 -33.45 15.10
CA GLY A 147 -5.78 -34.28 16.03
C GLY A 147 -6.75 -33.43 16.85
N VAL A 148 -7.98 -33.89 16.99
CA VAL A 148 -8.98 -33.27 17.87
C VAL A 148 -9.52 -34.35 18.80
N ASP A 149 -9.24 -34.23 20.09
CA ASP A 149 -9.72 -35.17 21.09
C ASP A 149 -10.94 -34.57 21.81
N VAL A 150 -12.12 -35.16 21.61
CA VAL A 150 -13.35 -34.69 22.23
C VAL A 150 -13.44 -35.25 23.65
N VAL A 151 -13.08 -34.42 24.62
CA VAL A 151 -13.08 -34.77 26.05
C VAL A 151 -14.51 -34.97 26.58
N GLU A 152 -15.44 -34.09 26.21
CA GLU A 152 -16.87 -34.19 26.56
C GLU A 152 -17.74 -33.45 25.53
N PRO A 153 -19.06 -33.69 25.48
CA PRO A 153 -19.93 -32.98 24.54
C PRO A 153 -19.84 -31.46 24.71
N GLY A 154 -19.28 -30.80 23.70
CA GLY A 154 -19.05 -29.36 23.72
C GLY A 154 -17.63 -28.94 24.14
N LYS A 155 -16.72 -29.87 24.44
CA LYS A 155 -15.33 -29.56 24.78
C LYS A 155 -14.37 -30.51 24.06
N ALA A 156 -13.37 -29.94 23.39
CA ALA A 156 -12.33 -30.71 22.72
C ALA A 156 -10.96 -30.06 22.88
N LEU A 157 -9.92 -30.89 22.86
CA LEU A 157 -8.52 -30.48 22.77
C LEU A 157 -8.08 -30.61 21.31
N VAL A 158 -7.33 -29.64 20.81
CA VAL A 158 -6.81 -29.63 19.45
C VAL A 158 -5.29 -29.65 19.49
N CYS A 159 -4.69 -30.63 18.81
CA CYS A 159 -3.24 -30.78 18.67
C CYS A 159 -2.87 -30.56 17.19
N LEU A 160 -2.08 -29.52 16.90
CA LEU A 160 -1.63 -29.20 15.55
C LEU A 160 -0.39 -30.04 15.18
N GLY A 161 -0.60 -31.34 14.95
CA GLY A 161 0.39 -32.29 14.42
C GLY A 161 1.81 -32.10 14.97
N THR A 162 2.79 -31.93 14.06
CA THR A 162 4.23 -31.86 14.43
C THR A 162 4.68 -30.50 14.97
N THR A 163 3.76 -29.54 15.15
CA THR A 163 4.12 -28.17 15.55
C THR A 163 4.23 -28.01 17.07
N GLY A 164 3.67 -28.94 17.85
CA GLY A 164 3.61 -28.86 19.31
C GLY A 164 2.67 -27.76 19.83
N GLN A 165 1.98 -27.05 18.94
CA GLN A 165 0.98 -26.03 19.29
C GLN A 165 -0.42 -26.63 19.30
N GLY A 166 -1.28 -26.09 20.15
CA GLY A 166 -2.62 -26.60 20.35
C GLY A 166 -3.56 -25.56 20.93
N GLY A 167 -4.68 -26.07 21.43
CA GLY A 167 -5.69 -25.23 22.03
C GLY A 167 -6.93 -25.99 22.46
N THR A 168 -7.87 -25.27 23.04
CA THR A 168 -9.12 -25.82 23.56
C THR A 168 -10.30 -25.26 22.79
N VAL A 169 -11.29 -26.11 22.54
CA VAL A 169 -12.54 -25.76 21.89
C VAL A 169 -13.66 -25.98 22.89
N LEU A 170 -14.47 -24.95 23.13
CA LEU A 170 -15.54 -24.92 24.12
C LEU A 170 -16.86 -24.49 23.49
N ARG A 171 -17.96 -25.17 23.78
CA ARG A 171 -19.27 -24.82 23.24
C ARG A 171 -19.84 -23.63 24.02
N ASP A 172 -20.12 -22.56 23.29
CA ASP A 172 -20.68 -21.31 23.79
C ASP A 172 -21.89 -20.90 22.94
N ARG A 173 -23.08 -20.86 23.57
CA ARG A 173 -24.35 -20.37 22.98
C ARG A 173 -24.64 -20.89 21.56
N GLY A 174 -24.34 -22.16 21.30
CA GLY A 174 -24.62 -22.82 20.02
C GLY A 174 -23.48 -22.77 18.99
N ARG A 175 -22.36 -22.11 19.30
CA ARG A 175 -21.11 -22.14 18.53
C ARG A 175 -19.98 -22.70 19.39
N TYR A 176 -18.82 -22.89 18.80
CA TYR A 176 -17.61 -23.32 19.50
C TYR A 176 -16.65 -22.13 19.61
N ARG A 177 -16.36 -21.68 20.83
CA ARG A 177 -15.26 -20.78 21.14
C ARG A 177 -13.95 -21.55 21.06
N VAL A 178 -12.95 -20.95 20.42
CA VAL A 178 -11.63 -21.54 20.23
C VAL A 178 -10.63 -20.70 21.02
N GLU A 179 -9.83 -21.36 21.83
CA GLU A 179 -8.77 -20.78 22.65
C GLU A 179 -7.44 -21.44 22.28
N ASN A 180 -6.35 -20.67 22.32
CA ASN A 180 -5.00 -21.23 22.21
C ASN A 180 -4.55 -21.84 23.55
N ASP A 181 -3.36 -22.44 23.58
CA ASP A 181 -2.77 -23.02 24.80
C ASP A 181 -2.58 -22.02 25.96
N HIS A 182 -2.63 -20.72 25.68
CA HIS A 182 -2.52 -19.65 26.68
C HIS A 182 -3.87 -19.13 27.19
N GLY A 183 -4.99 -19.73 26.74
CA GLY A 183 -6.35 -19.31 27.11
C GLY A 183 -6.83 -18.04 26.39
N THR A 184 -6.08 -17.53 25.41
CA THR A 184 -6.51 -16.40 24.58
C THR A 184 -7.55 -16.86 23.58
N THR A 185 -8.68 -16.16 23.52
CA THR A 185 -9.73 -16.45 22.54
C THR A 185 -9.26 -16.12 21.12
N VAL A 186 -9.19 -17.15 20.29
CA VAL A 186 -8.84 -17.08 18.86
C VAL A 186 -10.06 -16.70 18.03
N GLY A 187 -11.25 -17.18 18.41
CA GLY A 187 -12.49 -16.85 17.71
C GLY A 187 -13.60 -17.87 17.93
N HIS A 188 -14.57 -17.89 17.02
CA HIS A 188 -15.72 -18.79 17.05
C HIS A 188 -15.81 -19.64 15.79
N ALA A 189 -16.25 -20.88 15.94
CA ALA A 189 -16.41 -21.85 14.88
C ALA A 189 -17.76 -22.59 14.97
N SER A 190 -18.22 -23.10 13.83
CA SER A 190 -19.49 -23.85 13.74
C SER A 190 -19.33 -25.35 14.07
N SER A 191 -18.11 -25.88 14.08
CA SER A 191 -17.81 -27.29 14.34
C SER A 191 -16.39 -27.46 14.86
N TYR A 192 -16.08 -28.63 15.44
CA TYR A 192 -14.72 -28.98 15.86
C TYR A 192 -13.70 -28.93 14.71
N ARG A 193 -14.08 -29.36 13.50
CA ARG A 193 -13.21 -29.27 12.31
C ARG A 193 -12.92 -27.82 11.94
N ALA A 194 -13.94 -26.96 11.97
CA ALA A 194 -13.77 -25.54 11.70
C ALA A 194 -12.91 -24.87 12.77
N ALA A 195 -13.09 -25.26 14.04
CA ALA A 195 -12.29 -24.78 15.16
C ALA A 195 -10.81 -25.15 15.02
N ALA A 196 -10.52 -26.40 14.70
CA ALA A 196 -9.16 -26.90 14.48
C ALA A 196 -8.45 -26.16 13.33
N ARG A 197 -9.16 -25.92 12.22
CA ARG A 197 -8.64 -25.14 11.08
C ARG A 197 -8.44 -23.66 11.42
N LEU A 198 -9.31 -23.09 12.24
CA LEU A 198 -9.20 -21.70 12.70
C LEU A 198 -7.93 -21.53 13.55
N LEU A 199 -7.71 -22.47 14.48
CA LEU A 199 -6.53 -22.50 15.33
C LEU A 199 -5.24 -22.64 14.51
N ALA A 200 -5.20 -23.57 13.55
CA ALA A 200 -4.06 -23.72 12.63
C ALA A 200 -3.70 -22.40 11.91
N ARG A 201 -4.71 -21.68 11.42
CA ARG A 201 -4.52 -20.40 10.72
C ARG A 201 -4.06 -19.29 11.67
N TYR A 202 -4.56 -19.27 12.90
CA TYR A 202 -4.14 -18.32 13.92
C TYR A 202 -2.63 -18.44 14.21
N HIS A 203 -2.12 -19.67 14.22
CA HIS A 203 -0.69 -19.97 14.38
C HIS A 203 0.13 -19.83 13.07
N GLY A 204 -0.48 -19.36 11.98
CA GLY A 204 0.20 -19.09 10.70
C GLY A 204 0.37 -20.30 9.79
N TYR A 205 -0.14 -21.48 10.16
CA TYR A 205 0.01 -22.71 9.40
C TYR A 205 -1.08 -22.92 8.35
N THR A 206 -0.75 -23.72 7.33
CA THR A 206 -1.75 -24.26 6.40
C THR A 206 -2.43 -25.46 7.06
N PRO A 207 -3.76 -25.44 7.27
CA PRO A 207 -4.44 -26.53 7.97
C PRO A 207 -4.44 -27.82 7.14
N GLY A 208 -3.90 -28.89 7.71
CA GLY A 208 -3.97 -30.23 7.14
C GLY A 208 -5.32 -30.94 7.37
N PRO A 209 -5.39 -32.25 7.07
CA PRO A 209 -6.57 -33.06 7.36
C PRO A 209 -6.84 -33.09 8.86
N VAL A 210 -8.11 -33.10 9.26
CA VAL A 210 -8.51 -33.13 10.67
C VAL A 210 -9.00 -34.53 11.02
N GLU A 211 -8.39 -35.14 12.01
CA GLU A 211 -8.82 -36.38 12.63
C GLU A 211 -9.43 -36.06 13.99
N ILE A 212 -10.57 -36.67 14.29
CA ILE A 212 -11.28 -36.45 15.55
C ILE A 212 -11.29 -37.78 16.27
N GLU A 213 -10.61 -37.86 17.42
CA GLU A 213 -10.56 -39.03 18.29
C GLU A 213 -11.58 -38.88 19.45
N HIS A 214 -12.09 -40.04 19.93
CA HIS A 214 -13.33 -40.29 20.70
C HIS A 214 -14.65 -40.09 19.90
N GLU A 215 -15.42 -41.10 19.46
CA GLU A 215 -15.90 -42.40 19.99
C GLU A 215 -16.84 -42.34 21.22
N HIS A 216 -18.15 -42.17 20.96
CA HIS A 216 -19.25 -43.10 21.28
C HIS A 216 -19.15 -44.16 22.41
N ARG A 217 -18.38 -43.98 23.48
CA ARG A 217 -18.39 -44.84 24.67
C ARG A 217 -18.37 -43.98 25.94
N LEU A 218 -19.54 -43.91 26.62
CA LEU A 218 -19.77 -43.61 28.05
C LEU A 218 -20.79 -42.52 28.42
N TYR A 219 -21.70 -42.11 27.53
CA TYR A 219 -22.95 -41.47 27.99
C TYR A 219 -24.18 -42.12 27.34
N ARG A 220 -24.44 -43.35 27.80
CA ARG A 220 -25.80 -43.89 27.90
C ARG A 220 -26.17 -43.83 29.39
N ARG A 221 -26.94 -42.83 29.76
CA ARG A 221 -27.99 -42.92 30.79
C ARG A 221 -29.17 -42.10 30.29
#